data_AF-A0A2T2VAB1-F1
#
_entry.id   AF-A0A2T2VAB1-F1
#
_cell.length_a   1.000
_cell.length_b   1.000
_cell.length_c   1.000
_cell.angle_alpha   90.00
_cell.angle_beta   90.00
_cell.angle_gamma   90.00
#
_symmetry.space_group_name_H-M   'P 1'
#
loop_
_entity.id
_entity.type
_entity.pdbx_description
1 polymer ?
#
loop_
_entity_poly.entity_id
_entity_poly.type
_entity_poly.pdbx_seq_one_letter_code
_entity_poly.pdbx_strand_id
1 'polypeptide(L)'
;MSRYRTLVDWIQEHRVVALDLVRIYLGIGLFVRGVLFAYESRGVEVLVDLSEFSLASAALAHYVTFAHLLGGLMLAAGLLTRFASLIQIPVLTGAVFLVHLEQGLLSANQSFEFSALVLFLLVVVFVFGPGEWAADRYVFEQEPELREGEPDKWWRDEDFERRPAGEPVSDRGVAVASASTTSAKEVLAERIDSVSCACGHDLAHPRVTAEPQYGWNAGFYFMLGISAPVKEVVFYCEKCGAVMKRARDSEILQKHRWHTS
;
A
#
# COMPACT_ATOMS: atom_id res chain seq x y z
N MET A 1 -34.07 -24.56 22.14
CA MET A 1 -33.80 -23.65 20.99
C MET A 1 -33.06 -22.35 21.36
N SER A 2 -33.26 -21.73 22.54
CA SER A 2 -32.55 -20.47 22.86
C SER A 2 -31.02 -20.64 22.94
N ARG A 3 -30.52 -21.69 23.62
CA ARG A 3 -29.07 -21.97 23.74
C ARG A 3 -28.35 -22.12 22.40
N TYR A 4 -28.99 -22.72 21.39
CA TYR A 4 -28.42 -22.85 20.05
C TYR A 4 -28.28 -21.48 19.37
N ARG A 5 -29.33 -20.65 19.43
CA ARG A 5 -29.28 -19.28 18.88
C ARG A 5 -28.21 -18.44 19.56
N THR A 6 -28.15 -18.45 20.89
CA THR A 6 -27.12 -17.74 21.65
C THR A 6 -25.70 -18.17 21.27
N LEU A 7 -25.46 -19.47 21.05
CA LEU A 7 -24.17 -19.98 20.59
C LEU A 7 -23.83 -19.50 19.17
N VAL A 8 -24.79 -19.58 18.24
CA VAL A 8 -24.60 -19.12 16.87
C VAL A 8 -24.33 -17.62 16.84
N ASP A 9 -25.13 -16.83 17.55
CA ASP A 9 -24.98 -15.37 17.64
C ASP A 9 -23.61 -15.00 18.22
N TRP A 10 -23.14 -15.73 19.25
CA TRP A 10 -21.80 -15.54 19.81
C TRP A 10 -20.68 -15.86 18.80
N ILE A 11 -20.80 -16.94 18.03
CA ILE A 11 -19.83 -17.28 16.97
C ILE A 11 -19.83 -16.22 15.87
N GLN A 12 -20.99 -15.70 15.49
CA GLN A 12 -21.10 -14.63 14.49
C GLN A 12 -20.33 -13.38 14.91
N GLU A 13 -20.49 -12.99 16.18
CA GLU A 13 -19.81 -11.84 16.77
C GLU A 13 -18.27 -12.04 16.81
N HIS A 14 -17.81 -13.26 17.11
CA HIS A 14 -16.39 -13.56 17.31
C HIS A 14 -15.70 -14.21 16.10
N ARG A 15 -16.24 -14.05 14.88
CA ARG A 15 -15.67 -14.61 13.65
C ARG A 15 -14.21 -14.22 13.45
N VAL A 16 -13.86 -12.98 13.79
CA VAL A 16 -12.50 -12.46 13.61
C VAL A 16 -11.52 -13.08 14.61
N VAL A 17 -11.96 -13.24 15.87
CA VAL A 17 -11.19 -13.95 16.91
C VAL A 17 -10.94 -15.41 16.54
N ALA A 18 -11.91 -16.07 15.91
CA ALA A 18 -11.72 -17.44 15.43
C ALA A 18 -10.60 -17.55 14.39
N LEU A 19 -10.50 -16.57 13.47
CA LEU A 19 -9.40 -16.50 12.50
C LEU A 19 -8.05 -16.24 13.19
N ASP A 20 -8.01 -15.38 14.21
CA ASP A 20 -6.80 -15.13 15.01
C ASP A 20 -6.32 -16.42 15.71
N LEU A 21 -7.22 -17.20 16.30
CA LEU A 21 -6.87 -18.47 16.94
C LEU A 21 -6.31 -19.48 15.95
N VAL A 22 -6.93 -19.61 14.76
CA VAL A 22 -6.44 -20.47 13.68
C VAL A 22 -5.05 -20.02 13.23
N ARG A 23 -4.84 -18.71 13.05
CA ARG A 23 -3.56 -18.12 12.67
C ARG A 23 -2.47 -18.44 13.70
N ILE A 24 -2.75 -18.23 14.99
CA ILE A 24 -1.81 -18.50 16.09
C ILE A 24 -1.45 -19.98 16.12
N TYR A 25 -2.44 -20.87 16.03
CA TYR A 25 -2.22 -22.31 16.01
C TYR A 25 -1.34 -22.74 14.83
N LEU A 26 -1.63 -22.25 13.63
CA LEU A 26 -0.82 -22.52 12.43
C LEU A 26 0.61 -22.00 12.58
N GLY A 27 0.77 -20.76 13.05
CA GLY A 27 2.08 -20.13 13.23
C GLY A 27 2.96 -20.93 14.20
N ILE A 28 2.41 -21.33 15.35
CA ILE A 28 3.12 -22.19 16.31
C ILE A 28 3.45 -23.55 15.69
N GLY A 29 2.49 -24.18 15.01
CA GLY A 29 2.70 -25.48 14.36
C GLY A 29 3.82 -25.45 13.33
N LEU A 30 3.85 -24.42 12.47
CA LEU A 30 4.89 -24.23 11.46
C LEU A 30 6.24 -23.90 12.10
N PHE A 31 6.27 -23.10 13.16
CA PHE A 31 7.50 -22.81 13.92
C PHE A 31 8.11 -24.10 14.49
N VAL A 32 7.31 -24.91 15.18
CA VAL A 32 7.75 -26.21 15.71
C VAL A 32 8.26 -27.10 14.58
N ARG A 33 7.62 -27.07 13.40
CA ARG A 33 8.09 -27.82 12.24
C ARG A 33 9.43 -27.34 11.72
N GLY A 34 9.66 -26.03 11.68
CA GLY A 34 10.96 -25.46 11.38
C GLY A 34 12.05 -25.89 12.37
N VAL A 35 11.73 -25.91 13.68
CA VAL A 35 12.65 -26.38 14.73
C VAL A 35 13.02 -27.85 14.51
N LEU A 36 12.04 -28.71 14.28
CA LEU A 36 12.27 -30.14 14.05
C LEU A 36 13.11 -30.38 12.79
N PHE A 37 12.81 -29.67 11.71
CA PHE A 37 13.56 -29.79 10.45
C PHE A 37 15.01 -29.30 10.61
N ALA A 38 15.24 -28.23 11.39
CA ALA A 38 16.58 -27.75 11.71
C ALA A 38 17.43 -28.75 12.53
N TYR A 39 16.80 -29.56 13.37
CA TYR A 39 17.50 -30.61 14.11
C TYR A 39 17.85 -31.80 13.21
N GLU A 40 16.92 -32.21 12.36
CA GLU A 40 17.13 -33.32 11.42
C GLU A 40 18.22 -32.98 10.38
N SER A 41 18.20 -31.76 9.82
CA SER A 41 19.18 -31.32 8.83
C SER A 41 20.61 -31.28 9.39
N ARG A 42 20.78 -30.94 10.68
CA ARG A 42 22.09 -30.97 11.37
C ARG A 42 22.59 -32.39 11.62
N GLY A 43 21.69 -33.36 11.75
CA GLY A 43 22.06 -34.77 11.91
C GLY A 43 22.62 -35.39 10.63
N VAL A 44 22.11 -34.98 9.46
CA VAL A 44 22.52 -35.50 8.15
C VAL A 44 23.85 -34.89 7.68
N GLU A 45 24.13 -33.62 7.98
CA GLU A 45 25.41 -32.96 7.64
C GLU A 45 26.64 -33.61 8.31
N VAL A 46 26.46 -34.28 9.46
CA VAL A 46 27.56 -34.94 10.20
C VAL A 46 27.88 -36.34 9.64
N LEU A 47 26.98 -36.93 8.84
CA LEU A 47 27.06 -38.32 8.38
C LEU A 47 27.30 -38.47 6.86
N VAL A 48 27.10 -37.41 6.06
CA VAL A 48 27.16 -37.48 4.59
C VAL A 48 28.42 -36.79 4.06
N ASP A 49 29.19 -37.55 3.29
CA ASP A 49 30.38 -37.10 2.56
C ASP A 49 30.00 -35.96 1.59
N LEU A 50 30.71 -34.82 1.67
CA LEU A 50 30.36 -33.54 1.01
C LEU A 50 30.39 -33.59 -0.53
N SER A 51 30.66 -34.75 -1.13
CA SER A 51 30.84 -34.96 -2.57
C SER A 51 29.53 -35.15 -3.34
N GLU A 52 28.44 -35.57 -2.68
CA GLU A 52 27.11 -35.80 -3.28
C GLU A 52 26.12 -34.64 -3.00
N PHE A 53 26.46 -33.72 -2.08
CA PHE A 53 25.56 -32.64 -1.67
C PHE A 53 25.65 -31.43 -2.62
N SER A 54 24.65 -31.30 -3.51
CA SER A 54 24.54 -30.12 -4.37
C SER A 54 24.23 -28.85 -3.55
N LEU A 55 24.94 -27.74 -3.82
CA LEU A 55 24.68 -26.43 -3.21
C LEU A 55 23.19 -26.03 -3.26
N ALA A 56 22.48 -26.41 -4.32
CA ALA A 56 21.06 -26.12 -4.48
C ALA A 56 20.19 -26.83 -3.42
N SER A 57 20.52 -28.07 -3.07
CA SER A 57 19.78 -28.84 -2.07
C SER A 57 19.99 -28.29 -0.66
N ALA A 58 21.23 -27.90 -0.33
CA ALA A 58 21.56 -27.24 0.93
C ALA A 58 20.85 -25.88 1.05
N ALA A 59 20.87 -25.07 -0.01
CA ALA A 59 20.18 -23.78 -0.03
C ALA A 59 18.66 -23.93 0.16
N LEU A 60 18.05 -24.93 -0.49
CA LEU A 60 16.62 -25.21 -0.36
C LEU A 60 16.26 -25.68 1.06
N ALA A 61 17.06 -26.55 1.67
CA ALA A 61 16.85 -26.99 3.05
C ALA A 61 16.93 -25.83 4.06
N HIS A 62 17.92 -24.94 3.89
CA HIS A 62 18.03 -23.73 4.71
C HIS A 62 16.84 -22.80 4.50
N TYR A 63 16.45 -22.56 3.26
CA TYR A 63 15.27 -21.76 2.93
C TYR A 63 14.01 -22.30 3.60
N VAL A 64 13.73 -23.61 3.49
CA VAL A 64 12.57 -24.26 4.12
C VAL A 64 12.61 -24.11 5.64
N THR A 65 13.77 -24.30 6.26
CA THR A 65 13.97 -24.10 7.71
C THR A 65 13.62 -22.67 8.13
N PHE A 66 14.20 -21.67 7.46
CA PHE A 66 14.00 -20.26 7.78
C PHE A 66 12.56 -19.80 7.51
N ALA A 67 11.95 -20.27 6.41
CA ALA A 67 10.56 -20.01 6.09
C ALA A 67 9.63 -20.50 7.22
N HIS A 68 9.83 -21.72 7.70
CA HIS A 68 9.02 -22.28 8.78
C HIS A 68 9.23 -21.57 10.12
N LEU A 69 10.49 -21.30 10.49
CA LEU A 69 10.82 -20.63 11.74
C LEU A 69 10.35 -19.19 11.75
N LEU A 70 10.90 -18.36 10.86
CA LEU A 70 10.62 -16.93 10.86
C LEU A 70 9.19 -16.66 10.41
N GLY A 71 8.73 -17.32 9.35
CA GLY A 71 7.37 -17.20 8.87
C GLY A 71 6.34 -17.72 9.88
N GLY A 72 6.61 -18.83 10.56
CA GLY A 72 5.74 -19.36 11.63
C GLY A 72 5.64 -18.40 12.82
N LEU A 73 6.76 -17.86 13.28
CA LEU A 73 6.79 -16.87 14.37
C LEU A 73 6.04 -15.58 14.01
N MET A 74 6.31 -15.03 12.82
CA MET A 74 5.62 -13.83 12.32
C MET A 74 4.11 -14.07 12.19
N LEU A 75 3.71 -15.23 11.66
CA LEU A 75 2.30 -15.60 11.53
C LEU A 75 1.62 -15.72 12.91
N ALA A 76 2.28 -16.36 13.89
CA ALA A 76 1.75 -16.49 15.25
C ALA A 76 1.57 -15.11 15.91
N ALA A 77 2.60 -14.26 15.86
CA ALA A 77 2.56 -12.91 16.39
C ALA A 77 1.55 -12.00 15.66
N GLY A 78 1.16 -12.36 14.44
CA GLY A 78 0.29 -11.52 13.61
C GLY A 78 1.03 -10.34 12.98
N LEU A 79 2.30 -10.53 12.63
CA LEU A 79 3.15 -9.52 11.99
C LEU A 79 3.38 -9.87 10.51
N LEU A 80 3.18 -8.91 9.62
CA LEU A 80 3.18 -9.04 8.16
C LEU A 80 2.48 -10.34 7.72
N THR A 81 1.28 -10.58 8.25
CA THR A 81 0.59 -11.89 8.15
C THR A 81 0.41 -12.41 6.72
N ARG A 82 0.12 -11.52 5.77
CA ARG A 82 0.04 -11.85 4.34
C ARG A 82 1.37 -12.27 3.75
N PHE A 83 2.45 -11.60 4.14
CA PHE A 83 3.79 -11.94 3.66
C PHE A 83 4.29 -13.26 4.27
N ALA A 84 4.08 -13.43 5.59
CA ALA A 84 4.41 -14.65 6.29
C ALA A 84 3.68 -15.88 5.72
N SER A 85 2.37 -15.76 5.46
CA SER A 85 1.61 -16.83 4.81
C SER A 85 2.05 -17.09 3.36
N LEU A 86 2.34 -16.03 2.58
CA LEU A 86 2.81 -16.16 1.21
C LEU A 86 4.13 -16.94 1.10
N ILE A 87 5.08 -16.73 2.01
CA ILE A 87 6.34 -17.48 2.02
C ILE A 87 6.11 -18.97 2.34
N GLN A 88 5.14 -19.29 3.19
CA GLN A 88 4.87 -20.66 3.63
C GLN A 88 4.09 -21.48 2.60
N ILE A 89 3.27 -20.83 1.77
CA ILE A 89 2.42 -21.51 0.76
C ILE A 89 3.26 -22.34 -0.24
N PRO A 90 4.30 -21.81 -0.91
CA PRO A 90 5.13 -22.59 -1.82
C PRO A 90 5.80 -23.78 -1.13
N VAL A 91 6.21 -23.62 0.12
CA VAL A 91 6.88 -24.66 0.90
C VAL A 91 5.93 -25.84 1.17
N LEU A 92 4.71 -25.55 1.66
CA LEU A 92 3.71 -26.61 1.86
C LEU A 92 3.17 -27.18 0.55
N THR A 93 3.08 -26.37 -0.50
CA THR A 93 2.74 -26.84 -1.85
C THR A 93 3.76 -27.86 -2.33
N GLY A 94 5.06 -27.57 -2.17
CA GLY A 94 6.13 -28.52 -2.45
C GLY A 94 5.99 -29.81 -1.65
N ALA A 95 5.67 -29.73 -0.35
CA ALA A 95 5.47 -30.90 0.49
C ALA A 95 4.24 -31.75 0.07
N VAL A 96 3.14 -31.11 -0.34
CA VAL A 96 1.91 -31.80 -0.77
C VAL A 96 2.09 -32.45 -2.14
N PHE A 97 2.70 -31.76 -3.10
CA PHE A 97 2.80 -32.26 -4.48
C PHE A 97 4.07 -33.06 -4.75
N LEU A 98 5.24 -32.66 -4.25
CA LEU A 98 6.47 -33.38 -4.59
C LEU A 98 6.64 -34.64 -3.73
N VAL A 99 6.42 -34.53 -2.43
CA VAL A 99 6.71 -35.62 -1.48
C VAL A 99 5.60 -36.68 -1.46
N HIS A 100 4.33 -36.27 -1.48
CA HIS A 100 3.22 -37.22 -1.34
C HIS A 100 2.75 -37.84 -2.67
N LEU A 101 3.05 -37.23 -3.83
CA LEU A 101 2.83 -37.89 -5.12
C LEU A 101 3.75 -39.11 -5.30
N GLU A 102 5.00 -39.02 -4.83
CA GLU A 102 5.95 -40.14 -4.87
C GLU A 102 5.56 -41.28 -3.91
N GLN A 103 4.92 -40.96 -2.79
CA GLN A 103 4.46 -41.93 -1.79
C GLN A 103 3.07 -42.53 -2.09
N GLY A 104 2.37 -42.02 -3.12
CA GLY A 104 1.10 -42.51 -3.63
C GLY A 104 -0.12 -41.80 -3.02
N LEU A 105 -0.87 -41.08 -3.86
CA LEU A 105 -2.08 -40.29 -3.52
C LEU A 105 -3.22 -41.07 -2.84
N LEU A 106 -3.24 -42.40 -2.96
CA LEU A 106 -4.29 -43.28 -2.43
C LEU A 106 -3.82 -44.13 -1.26
N SER A 107 -2.57 -43.94 -0.81
CA SER A 107 -2.18 -44.45 0.50
C SER A 107 -2.96 -43.62 1.54
N ALA A 108 -3.71 -44.29 2.42
CA ALA A 108 -4.50 -43.66 3.49
C ALA A 108 -3.56 -43.08 4.56
N ASN A 109 -2.76 -42.09 4.17
CA ASN A 109 -1.72 -41.53 4.99
C ASN A 109 -2.25 -40.23 5.59
N GLN A 110 -2.47 -40.25 6.91
CA GLN A 110 -2.97 -39.12 7.70
C GLN A 110 -2.10 -37.85 7.52
N SER A 111 -0.86 -38.00 7.04
CA SER A 111 0.08 -36.91 6.75
C SER A 111 -0.32 -36.04 5.56
N PHE A 112 -0.93 -36.60 4.51
CA PHE A 112 -1.34 -35.82 3.32
C PHE A 112 -2.49 -34.89 3.65
N GLU A 113 -3.55 -35.43 4.26
CA GLU A 113 -4.75 -34.69 4.66
C GLU A 113 -4.40 -33.53 5.59
N PHE A 114 -3.52 -33.79 6.57
CA PHE A 114 -3.04 -32.76 7.48
C PHE A 114 -2.27 -31.66 6.73
N SER A 115 -1.35 -32.02 5.83
CA SER A 115 -0.57 -31.04 5.06
C SER A 115 -1.45 -30.20 4.12
N ALA A 116 -2.43 -30.83 3.47
CA ALA A 116 -3.41 -30.16 2.63
C ALA A 116 -4.32 -29.22 3.44
N LEU A 117 -4.73 -29.63 4.65
CA LEU A 117 -5.49 -28.78 5.57
C LEU A 117 -4.68 -27.56 6.00
N VAL A 118 -3.42 -27.72 6.40
CA VAL A 118 -2.56 -26.61 6.80
C VAL A 118 -2.35 -25.65 5.61
N LEU A 119 -2.13 -26.16 4.40
CA LEU A 119 -2.05 -25.35 3.18
C LEU A 119 -3.35 -24.58 2.92
N PHE A 120 -4.50 -25.24 3.02
CA PHE A 120 -5.81 -24.59 2.87
C PHE A 120 -6.00 -23.47 3.89
N LEU A 121 -5.71 -23.72 5.17
CA LEU A 121 -5.86 -22.72 6.21
C LEU A 121 -4.87 -21.55 6.05
N LEU A 122 -3.65 -21.79 5.55
CA LEU A 122 -2.73 -20.72 5.18
C LEU A 122 -3.29 -19.83 4.07
N VAL A 123 -3.95 -20.41 3.05
CA VAL A 123 -4.62 -19.64 1.99
C VAL A 123 -5.77 -18.82 2.58
N VAL A 124 -6.55 -19.38 3.50
CA VAL A 124 -7.60 -18.64 4.22
C VAL A 124 -6.97 -17.45 4.96
N VAL A 125 -5.92 -17.66 5.76
CA VAL A 125 -5.24 -16.58 6.48
C VAL A 125 -4.65 -15.53 5.51
N PHE A 126 -4.11 -15.95 4.36
CA PHE A 126 -3.61 -15.04 3.33
C PHE A 126 -4.71 -14.13 2.76
N VAL A 127 -5.88 -14.69 2.44
CA VAL A 127 -7.01 -13.96 1.85
C VAL A 127 -7.71 -13.05 2.87
N PHE A 128 -8.02 -13.58 4.05
CA PHE A 128 -8.77 -12.84 5.08
C PHE A 128 -7.88 -11.89 5.91
N GLY A 129 -6.56 -12.13 5.93
CA GLY A 129 -5.58 -11.20 6.51
C GLY A 129 -5.34 -11.39 8.01
N PRO A 130 -4.84 -10.33 8.69
CA PRO A 130 -4.24 -10.46 10.00
C PRO A 130 -5.20 -10.85 11.13
N GLY A 131 -6.46 -10.40 11.10
CA GLY A 131 -7.38 -10.51 12.24
C GLY A 131 -7.26 -9.33 13.22
N GLU A 132 -8.09 -9.33 14.27
CA GLU A 132 -8.19 -8.21 15.22
C GLU A 132 -7.04 -8.22 16.23
N TRP A 133 -6.53 -9.39 16.59
CA TRP A 133 -5.44 -9.58 17.55
C TRP A 133 -4.06 -9.65 16.87
N ALA A 134 -3.94 -9.14 15.66
CA ALA A 134 -2.66 -9.07 14.95
C ALA A 134 -1.81 -7.90 15.45
N ALA A 135 -0.51 -8.16 15.66
CA ALA A 135 0.47 -7.09 15.92
C ALA A 135 0.50 -6.04 14.80
N ASP A 136 0.17 -6.41 13.56
CA ASP A 136 0.05 -5.50 12.42
C ASP A 136 -0.83 -4.28 12.71
N ARG A 137 -1.94 -4.43 13.45
CA ARG A 137 -2.78 -3.26 13.82
C ARG A 137 -2.02 -2.28 14.71
N TYR A 138 -1.31 -2.75 15.72
CA TYR A 138 -0.62 -1.86 16.66
C TYR A 138 0.59 -1.17 16.04
N VAL A 139 1.21 -1.80 15.05
CA VAL A 139 2.42 -1.28 14.39
C VAL A 139 2.09 -0.35 13.22
N PHE A 140 1.01 -0.63 12.48
CA PHE A 140 0.66 0.13 11.26
C PHE A 140 -0.56 1.05 11.41
N GLU A 141 -1.33 0.97 12.51
CA GLU A 141 -2.51 1.80 12.76
C GLU A 141 -2.18 2.88 13.82
N GLN A 142 -1.50 3.94 13.36
CA GLN A 142 -1.31 5.24 14.00
C GLN A 142 -1.63 6.27 12.88
N GLU A 143 -2.52 7.28 12.94
CA GLU A 143 -3.25 8.01 13.97
C GLU A 143 -4.67 8.39 13.43
N PRO A 144 -5.78 8.07 14.13
CA PRO A 144 -7.10 8.59 13.76
C PRO A 144 -7.35 10.04 14.22
N GLU A 145 -6.52 10.60 15.11
CA GLU A 145 -6.74 11.93 15.70
C GLU A 145 -6.58 13.10 14.72
N LEU A 146 -5.98 12.91 13.54
CA LEU A 146 -5.86 13.96 12.51
C LEU A 146 -7.10 14.10 11.60
N ARG A 147 -8.14 13.25 11.74
CA ARG A 147 -9.23 13.16 10.75
C ARG A 147 -10.61 13.67 11.21
N GLU A 148 -10.80 14.00 12.49
CA GLU A 148 -12.12 14.38 13.01
C GLU A 148 -12.26 15.86 13.44
N GLY A 149 -11.16 16.60 13.54
CA GLY A 149 -11.23 18.06 13.56
C GLY A 149 -11.00 18.57 12.15
N GLU A 150 -12.01 19.19 11.53
CA GLU A 150 -11.70 20.12 10.43
C GLU A 150 -10.64 21.08 11.01
N PRO A 151 -9.39 21.10 10.49
CA PRO A 151 -8.32 21.85 11.14
C PRO A 151 -8.80 23.28 11.25
N ASP A 152 -8.71 23.87 12.45
CA ASP A 152 -9.01 25.28 12.65
C ASP A 152 -8.17 26.05 11.63
N LYS A 153 -8.83 26.51 10.56
CA LYS A 153 -8.19 27.19 9.44
C LYS A 153 -7.98 28.61 9.92
N TRP A 154 -7.08 28.80 10.88
CA TRP A 154 -6.74 30.08 11.49
C TRP A 154 -6.28 31.13 10.45
N TRP A 155 -5.94 30.69 9.24
CA TRP A 155 -5.59 31.51 8.08
C TRP A 155 -6.79 31.88 7.17
N ARG A 156 -7.99 31.39 7.46
CA ARG A 156 -9.22 31.63 6.68
C ARG A 156 -10.08 32.67 7.41
N ASP A 157 -9.67 33.92 7.32
CA ASP A 157 -10.43 35.04 7.86
C ASP A 157 -11.72 35.24 7.05
N GLU A 158 -12.88 35.10 7.69
CA GLU A 158 -14.20 35.39 7.07
C GLU A 158 -14.33 36.84 6.57
N ASP A 159 -13.46 37.73 7.06
CA ASP A 159 -13.39 39.13 6.63
C ASP A 159 -12.93 39.30 5.17
N PHE A 160 -12.27 38.29 4.56
CA PHE A 160 -11.90 38.32 3.13
C PHE A 160 -13.12 38.18 2.20
N GLU A 161 -14.22 37.57 2.67
CA GLU A 161 -15.44 37.37 1.88
C GLU A 161 -16.33 38.61 1.83
N ARG A 162 -16.07 39.62 2.68
CA ARG A 162 -16.71 40.95 2.53
C ARG A 162 -16.09 41.66 1.33
N ARG A 163 -16.70 41.49 0.16
CA ARG A 163 -16.55 42.47 -0.93
C ARG A 163 -16.88 43.87 -0.37
N PRO A 164 -15.97 44.87 -0.42
CA PRO A 164 -16.45 46.24 -0.52
C PRO A 164 -17.31 46.29 -1.77
N ALA A 165 -18.57 46.72 -1.62
CA ALA A 165 -19.46 46.92 -2.76
C ALA A 165 -18.74 47.85 -3.75
N GLY A 166 -18.44 47.33 -4.95
CA GLY A 166 -17.68 48.06 -5.95
C GLY A 166 -18.33 49.41 -6.25
N GLU A 167 -17.57 50.48 -6.09
CA GLU A 167 -17.96 51.78 -6.61
C GLU A 167 -18.07 51.70 -8.14
N PRO A 168 -19.08 52.36 -8.75
CA PRO A 168 -19.27 52.31 -10.19
C PRO A 168 -18.08 52.98 -10.90
N VAL A 169 -17.38 52.22 -11.73
CA VAL A 169 -16.29 52.68 -12.58
C VAL A 169 -16.82 53.75 -13.55
N SER A 170 -16.33 54.98 -13.41
CA SER A 170 -16.63 56.07 -14.34
C SER A 170 -15.80 55.93 -15.61
N ASP A 171 -16.51 55.93 -16.73
CA ASP A 171 -15.99 55.86 -18.09
C ASP A 171 -15.26 57.17 -18.47
N ARG A 172 -13.92 57.17 -18.52
CA ARG A 172 -13.09 58.15 -19.25
C ARG A 172 -11.79 57.51 -19.72
N GLY A 173 -11.64 57.42 -21.05
CA GLY A 173 -10.49 56.80 -21.70
C GLY A 173 -9.25 57.69 -21.80
N VAL A 174 -8.15 57.07 -22.22
CA VAL A 174 -7.05 57.68 -22.99
C VAL A 174 -6.48 56.59 -23.91
N ALA A 175 -6.39 56.89 -25.20
CA ALA A 175 -5.69 56.08 -26.19
C ALA A 175 -4.18 56.37 -26.12
N VAL A 176 -3.34 55.33 -26.20
CA VAL A 176 -2.03 55.40 -26.85
C VAL A 176 -1.76 54.06 -27.53
N ALA A 177 -1.59 54.09 -28.84
CA ALA A 177 -1.13 52.96 -29.63
C ALA A 177 0.37 52.71 -29.39
N SER A 178 0.78 51.45 -29.35
CA SER A 178 2.08 51.05 -29.87
C SER A 178 2.03 49.58 -30.28
N ALA A 179 2.17 49.36 -31.58
CA ALA A 179 2.42 48.04 -32.15
C ALA A 179 3.81 47.57 -31.72
N SER A 180 3.92 46.35 -31.23
CA SER A 180 5.19 45.66 -31.05
C SER A 180 5.04 44.21 -31.44
N THR A 181 5.95 43.74 -32.28
CA THR A 181 5.98 42.42 -32.89
C THR A 181 6.31 41.37 -31.83
N THR A 182 5.31 40.71 -31.27
CA THR A 182 5.52 39.56 -30.39
C THR A 182 5.64 38.28 -31.20
N SER A 183 6.65 37.49 -30.86
CA SER A 183 6.96 36.20 -31.48
C SER A 183 5.81 35.21 -31.26
N ALA A 184 5.55 34.33 -32.23
CA ALA A 184 4.50 33.29 -32.10
C ALA A 184 4.67 32.41 -30.84
N LYS A 185 5.89 32.34 -30.28
CA LYS A 185 6.18 31.70 -28.98
C LYS A 185 5.64 32.50 -27.78
N GLU A 186 5.73 33.83 -27.81
CA GLU A 186 5.18 34.71 -26.78
C GLU A 186 3.65 34.74 -26.87
N VAL A 187 3.10 34.78 -28.08
CA VAL A 187 1.65 34.66 -28.30
C VAL A 187 1.12 33.30 -27.86
N LEU A 188 1.90 32.22 -28.00
CA LEU A 188 1.54 30.88 -27.51
C LEU A 188 1.65 30.79 -25.99
N ALA A 189 2.66 31.39 -25.36
CA ALA A 189 2.78 31.48 -23.90
C ALA A 189 1.61 32.29 -23.30
N GLU A 190 1.25 33.42 -23.91
CA GLU A 190 0.14 34.26 -23.46
C GLU A 190 -1.24 33.62 -23.72
N ARG A 191 -1.36 32.81 -24.78
CA ARG A 191 -2.57 31.99 -25.05
C ARG A 191 -2.67 30.77 -24.12
N ILE A 192 -1.56 30.34 -23.52
CA ILE A 192 -1.50 29.27 -22.52
C ILE A 192 -1.82 29.79 -21.11
N ASP A 193 -1.52 31.05 -20.82
CA ASP A 193 -1.86 31.72 -19.56
C ASP A 193 -3.33 32.18 -19.49
N SER A 194 -4.04 32.22 -20.61
CA SER A 194 -5.45 32.60 -20.71
C SER A 194 -6.45 31.43 -20.66
N VAL A 195 -6.01 30.24 -20.25
CA VAL A 195 -6.94 29.13 -19.98
C VAL A 195 -7.78 29.48 -18.75
N SER A 196 -9.01 29.91 -19.00
CA SER A 196 -9.98 30.21 -17.96
C SER A 196 -10.95 29.05 -17.76
N CYS A 197 -11.32 28.86 -16.50
CA CYS A 197 -12.39 27.99 -16.08
C CYS A 197 -13.74 28.55 -16.54
N ALA A 198 -14.73 27.68 -16.81
CA ALA A 198 -16.11 28.10 -17.07
C ALA A 198 -16.73 28.96 -15.95
N CYS A 199 -16.15 28.89 -14.75
CA CYS A 199 -16.47 29.68 -13.58
C CYS A 199 -15.89 31.11 -13.58
N GLY A 200 -15.09 31.45 -14.60
CA GLY A 200 -14.46 32.76 -14.78
C GLY A 200 -13.07 32.93 -14.14
N HIS A 201 -12.53 31.90 -13.48
CA HIS A 201 -11.18 31.95 -12.90
C HIS A 201 -10.11 31.65 -13.94
N ASP A 202 -9.02 32.41 -13.95
CA ASP A 202 -7.80 32.13 -14.71
C ASP A 202 -6.84 31.21 -13.93
N LEU A 203 -5.77 30.73 -14.58
CA LEU A 203 -4.78 29.84 -13.94
C LEU A 203 -4.03 30.50 -12.76
N ALA A 204 -3.98 31.83 -12.73
CA ALA A 204 -3.33 32.61 -11.67
C ALA A 204 -4.25 32.91 -10.48
N HIS A 205 -5.54 32.57 -10.58
CA HIS A 205 -6.50 32.86 -9.53
C HIS A 205 -6.14 32.12 -8.23
N PRO A 206 -6.21 32.76 -7.04
CA PRO A 206 -5.87 32.12 -5.76
C PRO A 206 -6.68 30.87 -5.40
N ARG A 207 -7.82 30.64 -6.06
CA ARG A 207 -8.67 29.44 -5.93
C ARG A 207 -8.38 28.36 -6.98
N VAL A 208 -7.25 28.46 -7.69
CA VAL A 208 -6.78 27.43 -8.61
C VAL A 208 -5.54 26.80 -7.99
N THR A 209 -5.67 25.52 -7.67
CA THR A 209 -4.64 24.78 -6.95
C THR A 209 -3.90 23.87 -7.93
N ALA A 210 -2.57 23.87 -7.82
CA ALA A 210 -1.67 23.08 -8.63
C ALA A 210 -1.23 21.84 -7.84
N GLU A 211 -1.71 20.67 -8.24
CA GLU A 211 -1.43 19.41 -7.54
C GLU A 211 -0.43 18.55 -8.34
N PRO A 212 0.75 18.22 -7.77
CA PRO A 212 1.72 17.36 -8.41
C PRO A 212 1.25 15.90 -8.36
N GLN A 213 1.19 15.25 -9.51
CA GLN A 213 0.87 13.83 -9.65
C GLN A 213 2.15 13.02 -9.86
N TYR A 214 2.33 11.98 -9.07
CA TYR A 214 3.52 11.12 -9.10
C TYR A 214 3.29 9.83 -9.88
N GLY A 215 4.38 9.21 -10.30
CA GLY A 215 4.34 7.90 -10.97
C GLY A 215 4.05 6.74 -10.01
N TRP A 216 3.78 5.57 -10.57
CA TRP A 216 3.52 4.35 -9.79
C TRP A 216 4.69 3.95 -8.87
N ASN A 217 5.91 4.36 -9.23
CA ASN A 217 7.15 4.11 -8.51
C ASN A 217 7.45 5.15 -7.42
N ALA A 218 6.56 6.10 -7.16
CA ALA A 218 6.79 7.17 -6.17
C ALA A 218 7.08 6.62 -4.77
N GLY A 219 6.38 5.55 -4.37
CA GLY A 219 6.56 4.91 -3.07
C GLY A 219 7.99 4.42 -2.83
N PHE A 220 8.70 3.95 -3.87
CA PHE A 220 10.10 3.54 -3.76
C PHE A 220 11.02 4.70 -3.39
N TYR A 221 10.83 5.88 -3.99
CA TYR A 221 11.65 7.06 -3.69
C TYR A 221 11.37 7.59 -2.28
N PHE A 222 10.10 7.65 -1.87
CA PHE A 222 9.73 8.09 -0.52
C PHE A 222 10.28 7.15 0.55
N MET A 223 10.35 5.84 0.29
CA MET A 223 10.95 4.89 1.24
C MET A 223 12.46 5.10 1.43
N LEU A 224 13.15 5.59 0.40
CA LEU A 224 14.57 5.97 0.46
C LEU A 224 14.79 7.38 1.03
N GLY A 225 13.73 8.08 1.45
CA GLY A 225 13.81 9.47 1.92
C GLY A 225 14.11 10.48 0.81
N ILE A 226 13.91 10.12 -0.46
CA ILE A 226 14.17 10.97 -1.62
C ILE A 226 12.83 11.44 -2.20
N SER A 227 12.73 12.71 -2.61
CA SER A 227 11.53 13.21 -3.31
C SER A 227 11.37 12.53 -4.66
N ALA A 228 10.22 11.89 -4.88
CA ALA A 228 9.88 11.27 -6.16
C ALA A 228 9.79 12.31 -7.29
N PRO A 229 10.17 11.97 -8.54
CA PRO A 229 9.98 12.85 -9.68
C PRO A 229 8.48 13.06 -9.96
N VAL A 230 8.06 14.32 -10.10
CA VAL A 230 6.69 14.69 -10.49
C VAL A 230 6.47 14.31 -11.96
N LYS A 231 5.39 13.57 -12.24
CA LYS A 231 5.06 13.09 -13.60
C LYS A 231 4.25 14.12 -14.39
N GLU A 232 3.31 14.78 -13.73
CA GLU A 232 2.51 15.88 -14.27
C GLU A 232 1.99 16.76 -13.14
N VAL A 233 1.69 18.03 -13.43
CA VAL A 233 1.01 18.94 -12.49
C VAL A 233 -0.38 19.22 -13.03
N VAL A 234 -1.40 19.01 -12.20
CA VAL A 234 -2.80 19.22 -12.55
C VAL A 234 -3.29 20.49 -11.87
N PHE A 235 -3.76 21.45 -12.67
CA PHE A 235 -4.38 22.67 -12.17
C PHE A 235 -5.90 22.45 -12.18
N TYR A 236 -6.52 22.55 -11.00
CA TYR A 236 -7.97 22.48 -10.88
C TYR A 236 -8.51 23.68 -10.09
N CYS A 237 -9.73 24.07 -10.44
CA CYS A 237 -10.41 25.16 -9.75
C CYS A 237 -11.19 24.62 -8.55
N GLU A 238 -10.91 25.14 -7.35
CA GLU A 238 -11.58 24.70 -6.11
C GLU A 238 -13.07 25.07 -6.09
N LYS A 239 -13.48 26.11 -6.83
CA LYS A 239 -14.87 26.58 -6.84
C LYS A 239 -15.82 25.63 -7.57
N CYS A 240 -15.36 25.02 -8.67
CA CYS A 240 -16.20 24.17 -9.52
C CYS A 240 -15.66 22.74 -9.71
N GLY A 241 -14.49 22.44 -9.17
CA GLY A 241 -13.82 21.14 -9.31
C GLY A 241 -13.32 20.83 -10.71
N ALA A 242 -13.39 21.78 -11.66
CA ALA A 242 -12.97 21.53 -13.03
C ALA A 242 -11.43 21.49 -13.14
N VAL A 243 -10.93 20.48 -13.86
CA VAL A 243 -9.52 20.42 -14.26
C VAL A 243 -9.30 21.39 -15.41
N MET A 244 -8.51 22.43 -15.16
CA MET A 244 -8.24 23.51 -16.12
C MET A 244 -7.11 23.12 -17.07
N LYS A 245 -6.01 22.55 -16.54
CA LYS A 245 -4.82 22.23 -17.33
C LYS A 245 -4.03 21.09 -16.68
N ARG A 246 -3.44 20.23 -17.51
CA ARG A 246 -2.36 19.32 -17.10
C ARG A 246 -1.07 19.78 -17.76
N ALA A 247 -0.07 20.11 -16.96
CA ALA A 247 1.23 20.51 -17.42
C ALA A 247 2.22 19.35 -17.28
N ARG A 248 2.99 19.11 -18.34
CA ARG A 248 4.10 18.14 -18.38
C ARG A 248 5.44 18.80 -18.73
N ASP A 249 5.46 20.13 -18.79
CA ASP A 249 6.64 20.90 -19.13
C ASP A 249 7.68 20.81 -18.01
N SER A 250 8.95 20.61 -18.37
CA SER A 250 10.04 20.38 -17.41
C SER A 250 10.22 21.53 -16.42
N GLU A 251 9.99 22.76 -16.85
CA GLU A 251 10.06 23.96 -16.01
C GLU A 251 8.96 24.00 -14.95
N ILE A 252 7.72 23.66 -15.33
CA ILE A 252 6.57 23.60 -14.42
C ILE A 252 6.74 22.46 -13.41
N LEU A 253 7.24 21.30 -13.86
CA LEU A 253 7.53 20.15 -13.00
C LEU A 253 8.61 20.48 -11.95
N GLN A 254 9.64 21.24 -12.32
CA GLN A 254 10.67 21.68 -11.37
C GLN A 254 10.11 22.68 -10.34
N LYS A 255 9.32 23.66 -10.77
CA LYS A 255 8.70 24.66 -9.87
C LYS A 255 7.83 24.04 -8.78
N HIS A 256 7.16 22.93 -9.08
CA HIS A 256 6.24 22.23 -8.16
C HIS A 256 6.87 20.99 -7.52
N ARG A 257 8.19 20.82 -7.63
CA ARG A 257 8.93 19.82 -6.89
C ARG A 257 9.14 20.36 -5.47
N TRP A 258 8.53 19.72 -4.48
CA TRP A 258 8.38 20.22 -3.09
C TRP A 258 9.69 20.49 -2.31
N HIS A 259 10.88 20.31 -2.90
CA HIS A 259 12.17 20.58 -2.24
C HIS A 259 13.28 20.99 -3.24
N THR A 260 13.23 22.22 -3.75
CA THR A 260 14.41 22.91 -4.29
C THR A 260 14.57 24.26 -3.61
N SER A 261 15.36 24.25 -2.54
CA SER A 261 16.35 25.28 -2.20
C SER A 261 17.66 24.57 -1.97
#